data_AF-A0AA43JKF9-F1
#
_entry.id   AF-A0AA43JKF9-F1
#
_cell.length_a   1.000
_cell.length_b   1.000
_cell.length_c   1.000
_cell.angle_alpha   90.00
_cell.angle_beta   90.00
_cell.angle_gamma   90.00
#
_symmetry.space_group_name_H-M   'P 1'
#
loop_
_entity.id
_entity.type
_entity.pdbx_description
1 polymer ?
#
loop_
_entity_poly.entity_id
_entity_poly.type
_entity_poly.pdbx_seq_one_letter_code
_entity_poly.pdbx_strand_id
1 'polypeptide(L)'
;MLNRLSTALVASAILIITILSSFIFPDPAQAIPAFARKYNVNCTTCHTAPPILNQFGRRFLENGYQLPGTQDGGIIGKKKLGDLSLDDVTNYLALRLVGNAVQNWSVKKQNAAEGIENKTEFTFPDNFVLFAGGTVTKNVGFMVELGHDVAEGGTAVERGFVTFNNIGAYNLAHLRVGKYDPSTYSSYATVRQQLGDVGESFAGGCVAFAPCALTRAGLAPSAFATKFYGLYDRSGNVLSPFAASLYNSGAEVGIDIHGRPFGDWFLYQVGILNGANEGFGDSNKGKDIYGMVRFDYARSQNFSANISGFIYHGNSNAKVQTQEDVNWHRWGLSARATYKMVDVYAAYAVDKINKTPAALSGLLDSTATGLTIGADAYVTDRTLLSVRYDNLDAGGMLD
;
A
#
# COMPACT_ATOMS: atom_id res chain seq x y z
N MET A 1 35.07 -45.54 -2.53
CA MET A 1 33.77 -44.89 -2.26
C MET A 1 33.89 -43.74 -1.25
N LEU A 2 34.71 -43.87 -0.19
CA LEU A 2 34.95 -42.82 0.82
C LEU A 2 35.52 -41.49 0.28
N ASN A 3 36.42 -41.50 -0.72
CA ASN A 3 36.99 -40.26 -1.29
C ASN A 3 36.00 -39.39 -2.07
N ARG A 4 34.87 -39.94 -2.55
CA ARG A 4 33.86 -39.15 -3.29
C ARG A 4 32.87 -38.45 -2.36
N LEU A 5 32.56 -39.06 -1.20
CA LEU A 5 31.72 -38.45 -0.17
C LEU A 5 32.42 -37.27 0.49
N SER A 6 33.72 -37.38 0.78
CA SER A 6 34.48 -36.29 1.41
C SER A 6 34.62 -35.07 0.50
N THR A 7 34.84 -35.27 -0.81
CA THR A 7 34.88 -34.17 -1.78
C THR A 7 33.53 -33.49 -1.95
N ALA A 8 32.43 -34.23 -1.91
CA ALA A 8 31.08 -33.67 -2.02
C ALA A 8 30.69 -32.86 -0.77
N LEU A 9 31.07 -33.33 0.43
CA LEU A 9 30.86 -32.62 1.70
C LEU A 9 31.67 -31.32 1.76
N VAL A 10 32.94 -31.36 1.35
CA VAL A 10 33.80 -30.17 1.30
C VAL A 10 33.28 -29.16 0.27
N ALA A 11 32.87 -29.62 -0.92
CA ALA A 11 32.26 -28.75 -1.93
C ALA A 11 30.95 -28.11 -1.43
N SER A 12 30.11 -28.87 -0.72
CA SER A 12 28.87 -28.37 -0.13
C SER A 12 29.13 -27.36 0.98
N ALA A 13 30.11 -27.60 1.85
CA ALA A 13 30.50 -26.68 2.90
C ALA A 13 31.08 -25.37 2.33
N ILE A 14 31.92 -25.44 1.30
CA ILE A 14 32.45 -24.26 0.60
C ILE A 14 31.32 -23.47 -0.07
N LEU A 15 30.37 -24.16 -0.71
CA LEU A 15 29.21 -23.52 -1.33
C LEU A 15 28.35 -22.80 -0.28
N ILE A 16 28.07 -23.45 0.85
CA ILE A 16 27.32 -22.87 1.97
C ILE A 16 28.06 -21.65 2.54
N ILE A 17 29.38 -21.74 2.76
CA ILE A 17 30.19 -20.61 3.27
C ILE A 17 30.21 -19.46 2.27
N THR A 18 30.31 -19.76 0.97
CA THR A 18 30.29 -18.74 -0.08
C THR A 18 28.94 -18.03 -0.11
N ILE A 19 27.84 -18.79 -0.07
CA ILE A 19 26.48 -18.26 0.01
C ILE A 19 26.30 -17.41 1.28
N LEU A 20 26.69 -17.90 2.46
CA LEU A 20 26.62 -17.14 3.71
C LEU A 20 27.47 -15.86 3.65
N SER A 21 28.66 -15.92 3.05
CA SER A 21 29.53 -14.74 2.93
C SER A 21 28.92 -13.64 2.06
N SER A 22 28.16 -14.01 1.02
CA SER A 22 27.42 -13.07 0.17
C SER A 22 26.27 -12.36 0.90
N PHE A 23 25.72 -12.97 1.97
CA PHE A 23 24.73 -12.32 2.83
C PHE A 23 25.35 -11.40 3.89
N ILE A 24 26.58 -11.66 4.33
CA ILE A 24 27.28 -10.86 5.35
C ILE A 24 27.87 -9.58 4.75
N PHE A 25 28.29 -9.63 3.47
CA PHE A 25 28.81 -8.48 2.73
C PHE A 25 28.02 -8.26 1.44
N PRO A 26 26.76 -7.77 1.52
CA PRO A 26 26.04 -7.44 0.30
C PRO A 26 26.79 -6.32 -0.42
N ASP A 27 27.20 -6.60 -1.67
CA ASP A 27 27.63 -5.55 -2.59
C ASP A 27 26.50 -4.51 -2.73
N PRO A 28 26.82 -3.23 -3.00
CA PRO A 28 25.81 -2.23 -3.29
C PRO A 28 24.93 -2.73 -4.43
N ALA A 29 23.64 -2.98 -4.14
CA ALA A 29 22.70 -3.40 -5.16
C ALA A 29 22.67 -2.35 -6.28
N GLN A 30 23.19 -2.69 -7.45
CA GLN A 30 23.26 -1.78 -8.61
C GLN A 30 21.91 -1.55 -9.30
N ALA A 31 20.82 -2.10 -8.75
CA ALA A 31 19.47 -1.79 -9.16
C ALA A 31 19.06 -0.40 -8.64
N ILE A 32 19.62 0.66 -9.24
CA ILE A 32 19.15 2.04 -9.01
C ILE A 32 17.68 2.11 -9.46
N PRO A 33 16.70 2.50 -8.64
CA PRO A 33 15.29 2.55 -9.04
C PRO A 33 15.05 3.40 -10.29
N ALA A 34 13.99 3.11 -11.05
CA ALA A 34 13.68 3.74 -12.35
C ALA A 34 13.79 5.28 -12.34
N PHE A 35 13.18 5.94 -11.36
CA PHE A 35 13.23 7.39 -11.22
C PHE A 35 14.62 7.93 -10.87
N ALA A 36 15.38 7.22 -10.02
CA ALA A 36 16.73 7.62 -9.65
C ALA A 36 17.68 7.57 -10.85
N ARG A 37 17.52 6.59 -11.76
CA ARG A 37 18.24 6.54 -13.04
C ARG A 37 17.84 7.71 -13.96
N LYS A 38 16.54 7.92 -14.15
CA LYS A 38 16.01 8.96 -15.04
C LYS A 38 16.51 10.35 -14.67
N TYR A 39 16.45 10.70 -13.39
CA TYR A 39 16.79 12.04 -12.90
C TYR A 39 18.21 12.17 -12.36
N ASN A 40 19.00 11.09 -12.39
CA ASN A 40 20.36 11.03 -11.87
C ASN A 40 20.48 11.54 -10.42
N VAL A 41 19.63 11.00 -9.53
CA VAL A 41 19.57 11.36 -8.10
C VAL A 41 19.68 10.12 -7.21
N ASN A 42 20.11 10.31 -5.97
CA ASN A 42 20.20 9.24 -4.98
C ASN A 42 18.81 8.87 -4.43
N CYS A 43 18.64 7.63 -3.97
CA CYS A 43 17.38 7.16 -3.36
C CYS A 43 16.94 8.05 -2.18
N THR A 44 17.90 8.55 -1.39
CA THR A 44 17.68 9.43 -0.24
C THR A 44 17.16 10.82 -0.62
N THR A 45 17.27 11.22 -1.89
CA THR A 45 16.63 12.43 -2.40
C THR A 45 15.10 12.31 -2.30
N CYS A 46 14.53 11.14 -2.56
CA CYS A 46 13.08 10.91 -2.53
C CYS A 46 12.58 10.19 -1.27
N HIS A 47 13.43 9.37 -0.65
CA HIS A 47 13.03 8.50 0.45
C HIS A 47 13.67 8.91 1.77
N THR A 48 12.87 8.88 2.84
CA THR A 48 13.43 8.80 4.19
C THR A 48 13.96 7.39 4.36
N ALA A 49 13.08 6.39 4.20
CA ALA A 49 13.42 4.98 4.24
C ALA A 49 12.70 4.23 3.11
N PRO A 50 13.35 3.78 2.02
CA PRO A 50 12.63 3.12 0.93
C PRO A 50 11.72 1.99 1.44
N PRO A 51 10.40 1.97 1.10
CA PRO A 51 9.70 2.81 0.10
C PRO A 51 9.04 4.10 0.64
N ILE A 52 9.22 4.44 1.91
CA ILE A 52 8.70 5.64 2.57
C ILE A 52 9.29 6.90 1.95
N LEU A 53 8.43 7.80 1.48
CA LEU A 53 8.82 9.06 0.86
C LEU A 53 9.12 10.13 1.90
N ASN A 54 10.18 10.90 1.67
CA ASN A 54 10.42 12.18 2.34
C ASN A 54 9.54 13.28 1.70
N GLN A 55 9.71 14.53 2.11
CA GLN A 55 8.93 15.63 1.54
C GLN A 55 9.14 15.77 0.02
N PHE A 56 10.39 15.74 -0.45
CA PHE A 56 10.70 15.87 -1.87
C PHE A 56 10.04 14.75 -2.69
N GLY A 57 10.16 13.50 -2.24
CA GLY A 57 9.53 12.35 -2.89
C GLY A 57 8.01 12.45 -2.93
N ARG A 58 7.37 13.00 -1.89
CA ARG A 58 5.93 13.30 -1.90
C ARG A 58 5.58 14.33 -2.98
N ARG A 59 6.37 15.41 -3.12
CA ARG A 59 6.15 16.44 -4.17
C ARG A 59 6.34 15.89 -5.57
N PHE A 60 7.34 15.04 -5.76
CA PHE A 60 7.57 14.35 -7.02
C PHE A 60 6.38 13.48 -7.42
N LEU A 61 5.82 12.72 -6.47
CA LEU A 61 4.64 11.88 -6.68
C LEU A 61 3.38 12.71 -6.97
N GLU A 62 3.16 13.79 -6.20
CA GLU A 62 2.02 14.71 -6.36
C GLU A 62 2.06 15.47 -7.68
N ASN A 63 3.25 15.72 -8.24
CA ASN A 63 3.41 16.34 -9.56
C ASN A 63 3.43 15.31 -10.71
N GLY A 64 2.93 14.08 -10.47
CA GLY A 64 2.80 13.05 -11.50
C GLY A 64 4.14 12.50 -12.01
N TYR A 65 5.08 12.23 -11.11
CA TYR A 65 6.43 11.73 -11.42
C TYR A 65 7.31 12.71 -12.17
N GLN A 66 7.12 14.01 -11.90
CA GLN A 66 7.89 15.13 -12.44
C GLN A 66 8.60 15.85 -11.30
N LEU A 67 9.84 16.32 -11.52
CA LEU A 67 10.55 17.12 -10.51
C LEU A 67 9.71 18.37 -10.15
N PRO A 68 9.66 18.76 -8.86
CA PRO A 68 8.97 19.99 -8.47
C PRO A 68 9.50 21.20 -9.25
N GLY A 69 8.60 22.05 -9.72
CA GLY A 69 8.89 23.23 -10.54
C GLY A 69 9.09 22.92 -12.02
N THR A 70 9.04 21.64 -12.40
CA THR A 70 9.18 21.20 -13.79
C THR A 70 7.86 20.67 -14.34
N GLN A 71 7.73 20.77 -15.65
CA GLN A 71 6.71 20.08 -16.44
C GLN A 71 7.44 19.03 -17.26
N ASP A 72 7.98 18.01 -16.58
CA ASP A 72 8.66 16.93 -17.29
C ASP A 72 7.66 16.09 -18.08
N GLY A 73 7.57 16.42 -19.35
CA GLY A 73 7.39 15.43 -20.39
C GLY A 73 7.97 15.93 -21.70
N GLY A 74 9.16 16.52 -21.61
CA GLY A 74 9.95 17.06 -22.71
C GLY A 74 11.29 16.35 -22.88
N ILE A 75 12.12 16.90 -23.77
CA ILE A 75 13.37 16.36 -24.34
C ILE A 75 14.49 15.99 -23.33
N ILE A 76 14.29 16.19 -22.03
CA ILE A 76 15.30 15.89 -21.01
C ILE A 76 15.41 14.36 -20.88
N GLY A 77 16.54 13.79 -21.30
CA GLY A 77 16.77 12.34 -21.28
C GLY A 77 16.06 11.53 -22.38
N LYS A 78 15.21 12.16 -23.21
CA LYS A 78 14.40 11.48 -24.23
C LYS A 78 15.03 11.50 -25.62
N LYS A 79 15.01 10.37 -26.33
CA LYS A 79 15.34 10.25 -27.76
C LYS A 79 14.14 10.70 -28.60
N LYS A 80 14.37 11.48 -29.65
CA LYS A 80 13.33 11.84 -30.62
C LYS A 80 13.13 10.71 -31.64
N LEU A 81 11.89 10.26 -31.82
CA LEU A 81 11.45 9.36 -32.88
C LEU A 81 10.32 10.05 -33.66
N GLY A 82 10.68 10.82 -34.69
CA GLY A 82 9.74 11.73 -35.36
C GLY A 82 9.23 12.82 -34.40
N ASP A 83 7.90 12.98 -34.32
CA ASP A 83 7.24 13.93 -33.43
C ASP A 83 7.09 13.43 -31.98
N LEU A 84 7.49 12.18 -31.70
CA LEU A 84 7.44 11.57 -30.37
C LEU A 84 8.80 11.69 -29.66
N SER A 85 8.79 12.09 -28.38
CA SER A 85 9.97 11.98 -27.50
C SER A 85 9.81 10.77 -26.58
N LEU A 86 10.66 9.76 -26.75
CA LEU A 86 10.66 8.53 -25.96
C LEU A 86 11.87 8.53 -25.02
N ASP A 87 11.61 8.37 -23.72
CA ASP A 87 12.67 8.09 -22.76
C ASP A 87 13.21 6.66 -22.98
N ASP A 88 14.37 6.35 -22.39
CA ASP A 88 14.85 4.98 -22.36
C ASP A 88 13.81 4.12 -21.61
N VAL A 89 13.39 3.00 -22.20
CA VAL A 89 12.39 2.11 -21.59
C VAL A 89 12.87 1.63 -20.21
N THR A 90 14.18 1.48 -20.04
CA THR A 90 14.77 1.13 -18.74
C THR A 90 14.55 2.20 -17.69
N ASN A 91 14.32 3.48 -18.04
CA ASN A 91 14.00 4.54 -17.08
C ASN A 91 12.56 4.48 -16.54
N TYR A 92 11.72 3.63 -17.10
CA TYR A 92 10.36 3.39 -16.60
C TYR A 92 10.25 2.12 -15.76
N LEU A 93 11.10 1.12 -16.02
CA LEU A 93 10.94 -0.22 -15.48
C LEU A 93 11.71 -0.47 -14.16
N ALA A 94 11.08 -1.11 -13.20
CA ALA A 94 11.76 -1.64 -12.02
C ALA A 94 11.21 -3.02 -11.63
N LEU A 95 12.07 -3.83 -11.01
CA LEU A 95 11.72 -5.12 -10.44
C LEU A 95 12.02 -5.07 -8.95
N ARG A 96 11.10 -5.57 -8.13
CA ARG A 96 11.30 -5.80 -6.70
C ARG A 96 11.06 -7.27 -6.40
N LEU A 97 11.99 -7.89 -5.68
CA LEU A 97 11.79 -9.19 -5.06
C LEU A 97 11.58 -8.96 -3.57
N VAL A 98 10.52 -9.54 -3.02
CA VAL A 98 10.21 -9.50 -1.60
C VAL A 98 10.10 -10.94 -1.11
N GLY A 99 10.70 -11.23 0.03
CA GLY A 99 10.53 -12.52 0.67
C GLY A 99 11.24 -12.56 2.01
N ASN A 100 10.94 -13.61 2.77
CA ASN A 100 11.46 -13.80 4.11
C ASN A 100 12.46 -14.96 4.11
N ALA A 101 13.65 -14.73 4.67
CA ALA A 101 14.64 -15.81 4.75
C ALA A 101 14.11 -17.00 5.58
N VAL A 102 13.33 -16.74 6.63
CA VAL A 102 12.65 -17.75 7.44
C VAL A 102 11.35 -17.13 7.97
N GLN A 103 10.24 -17.85 7.85
CA GLN A 103 8.99 -17.52 8.55
C GLN A 103 8.70 -18.57 9.62
N ASN A 104 8.30 -18.10 10.82
CA ASN A 104 7.86 -18.96 11.91
C ASN A 104 6.60 -18.38 12.54
N TRP A 105 5.59 -19.23 12.74
CA TRP A 105 4.40 -18.86 13.50
C TRP A 105 4.06 -19.93 14.53
N SER A 106 3.73 -19.45 15.73
CA SER A 106 3.20 -20.28 16.82
C SER A 106 1.82 -19.76 17.20
N VAL A 107 0.81 -20.62 17.16
CA VAL A 107 -0.56 -20.26 17.54
C VAL A 107 -0.87 -20.87 18.91
N LYS A 108 -1.06 -20.02 19.92
CA LYS A 108 -1.58 -20.46 21.23
C LYS A 108 -3.10 -20.51 21.17
N LYS A 109 -3.67 -21.72 21.16
CA LYS A 109 -5.13 -21.93 21.06
C LYS A 109 -5.84 -21.61 22.39
N GLN A 110 -7.00 -20.97 22.30
CA GLN A 110 -7.95 -20.85 23.42
C GLN A 110 -8.99 -21.99 23.43
N ASN A 111 -9.38 -22.53 22.26
CA ASN A 111 -10.28 -23.69 22.13
C ASN A 111 -9.85 -24.61 20.97
N ALA A 112 -9.96 -25.92 21.15
CA ALA A 112 -9.38 -26.93 20.26
C ALA A 112 -10.28 -27.23 19.03
N ALA A 113 -9.89 -26.73 17.86
CA ALA A 113 -10.25 -27.33 16.57
C ALA A 113 -8.97 -27.80 15.85
N GLU A 114 -9.04 -28.95 15.19
CA GLU A 114 -7.93 -29.63 14.52
C GLU A 114 -7.40 -28.82 13.31
N GLY A 115 -6.10 -28.97 13.00
CA GLY A 115 -5.53 -28.56 11.70
C GLY A 115 -4.61 -27.34 11.63
N ILE A 116 -4.16 -26.76 12.74
CA ILE A 116 -3.18 -25.64 12.72
C ILE A 116 -1.86 -26.12 13.33
N GLU A 117 -0.84 -26.26 12.48
CA GLU A 117 0.51 -26.66 12.87
C GLU A 117 1.44 -25.44 13.02
N ASN A 118 2.35 -25.52 13.99
CA ASN A 118 3.52 -24.66 14.03
C ASN A 118 4.35 -24.94 12.78
N LYS A 119 4.55 -23.94 11.92
CA LYS A 119 5.31 -24.10 10.69
C LYS A 119 6.58 -23.25 10.76
N THR A 120 7.66 -23.83 10.26
CA THR A 120 8.85 -23.09 9.85
C THR A 120 9.03 -23.36 8.38
N GLU A 121 9.11 -22.32 7.57
CA GLU A 121 9.31 -22.43 6.14
C GLU A 121 10.36 -21.45 5.64
N PHE A 122 11.02 -21.86 4.56
CA PHE A 122 11.87 -21.00 3.74
C PHE A 122 11.04 -20.52 2.57
N THR A 123 10.82 -19.21 2.50
CA THR A 123 9.86 -18.60 1.58
C THR A 123 10.55 -17.39 0.94
N PHE A 124 11.35 -17.64 -0.10
CA PHE A 124 12.03 -16.59 -0.85
C PHE A 124 12.21 -16.94 -2.34
N PRO A 125 11.82 -16.03 -3.27
CA PRO A 125 10.99 -14.86 -3.02
C PRO A 125 9.53 -15.26 -2.74
N ASP A 126 8.85 -14.52 -1.87
CA ASP A 126 7.41 -14.65 -1.62
C ASP A 126 6.62 -13.98 -2.73
N ASN A 127 7.14 -12.83 -3.18
CA ASN A 127 6.50 -11.99 -4.17
C ASN A 127 7.54 -11.38 -5.10
N PHE A 128 7.19 -11.23 -6.37
CA PHE A 128 7.89 -10.31 -7.26
C PHE A 128 6.93 -9.25 -7.78
N VAL A 129 7.44 -8.03 -7.90
CA VAL A 129 6.67 -6.87 -8.35
C VAL A 129 7.39 -6.20 -9.51
N LEU A 130 6.70 -6.09 -10.63
CA LEU A 130 7.13 -5.34 -11.80
C LEU A 130 6.46 -3.97 -11.80
N PHE A 131 7.28 -2.92 -11.88
CA PHE A 131 6.82 -1.54 -11.97
C PHE A 131 7.15 -0.97 -13.34
N ALA A 132 6.23 -0.20 -13.89
CA ALA A 132 6.46 0.72 -14.99
C ALA A 132 5.84 2.07 -14.64
N GLY A 133 6.63 3.14 -14.52
CA GLY A 133 6.07 4.45 -14.17
C GLY A 133 6.96 5.63 -14.53
N GLY A 134 6.35 6.78 -14.78
CA GLY A 134 7.03 7.99 -15.22
C GLY A 134 6.11 8.90 -16.03
N THR A 135 6.69 9.69 -16.94
CA THR A 135 5.93 10.62 -17.80
C THR A 135 6.00 10.20 -19.26
N VAL A 136 4.83 10.12 -19.90
CA VAL A 136 4.72 9.79 -21.34
C VAL A 136 5.01 11.05 -22.16
N THR A 137 4.25 12.11 -21.92
CA THR A 137 4.41 13.44 -22.54
C THR A 137 4.22 14.52 -21.48
N LYS A 138 4.37 15.79 -21.87
CA LYS A 138 4.28 16.95 -20.98
C LYS A 138 3.01 16.85 -20.15
N ASN A 139 3.16 16.91 -18.82
CA ASN A 139 2.06 16.83 -17.85
C ASN A 139 1.25 15.53 -17.87
N VAL A 140 1.69 14.47 -18.55
CA VAL A 140 0.99 13.17 -18.54
C VAL A 140 1.88 12.11 -17.90
N GLY A 141 1.52 11.71 -16.69
CA GLY A 141 2.19 10.68 -15.89
C GLY A 141 1.46 9.34 -15.95
N PHE A 142 2.15 8.25 -15.62
CA PHE A 142 1.54 6.94 -15.50
C PHE A 142 2.26 6.07 -14.47
N MET A 143 1.56 5.05 -13.98
CA MET A 143 2.09 3.99 -13.14
C MET A 143 1.36 2.68 -13.45
N VAL A 144 2.11 1.60 -13.58
CA VAL A 144 1.65 0.23 -13.67
C VAL A 144 2.48 -0.60 -12.69
N GLU A 145 1.80 -1.40 -11.89
CA GLU A 145 2.38 -2.29 -10.90
C GLU A 145 1.71 -3.64 -11.03
N LEU A 146 2.52 -4.65 -11.37
CA LEU A 146 2.09 -6.03 -11.49
C LEU A 146 2.72 -6.80 -10.33
N GLY A 147 1.89 -7.36 -9.47
CA GLY A 147 2.28 -8.24 -8.38
C GLY A 147 2.07 -9.70 -8.78
N HIS A 148 2.95 -10.55 -8.31
CA HIS A 148 2.75 -12.00 -8.36
C HIS A 148 3.10 -12.62 -7.00
N ASP A 149 2.10 -13.29 -6.43
CA ASP A 149 2.28 -14.13 -5.23
C ASP A 149 2.73 -15.52 -5.66
N VAL A 150 3.93 -15.90 -5.22
CA VAL A 150 4.56 -17.16 -5.62
C VAL A 150 3.88 -18.36 -4.94
N ALA A 151 3.32 -18.19 -3.73
CA ALA A 151 2.69 -19.24 -2.97
C ALA A 151 1.25 -19.52 -3.45
N GLU A 152 0.50 -18.47 -3.81
CA GLU A 152 -0.87 -18.57 -4.29
C GLU A 152 -0.96 -18.70 -5.82
N GLY A 153 0.12 -18.41 -6.55
CA GLY A 153 0.22 -18.52 -8.01
C GLY A 153 -0.56 -17.44 -8.78
N GLY A 154 -1.07 -16.42 -8.09
CA GLY A 154 -1.87 -15.34 -8.66
C GLY A 154 -1.01 -14.21 -9.23
N THR A 155 -1.36 -13.71 -10.41
CA THR A 155 -0.81 -12.45 -10.95
C THR A 155 -1.92 -11.40 -10.98
N ALA A 156 -1.67 -10.22 -10.42
CA ALA A 156 -2.65 -9.15 -10.38
C ALA A 156 -2.03 -7.81 -10.78
N VAL A 157 -2.85 -6.96 -11.41
CA VAL A 157 -2.57 -5.53 -11.52
C VAL A 157 -2.85 -4.92 -10.16
N GLU A 158 -1.81 -4.68 -9.38
CA GLU A 158 -1.91 -4.04 -8.07
C GLU A 158 -2.33 -2.59 -8.22
N ARG A 159 -1.63 -1.84 -9.08
CA ARG A 159 -1.95 -0.46 -9.42
C ARG A 159 -1.77 -0.21 -10.92
N GLY A 160 -2.61 0.63 -11.49
CA GLY A 160 -2.59 0.94 -12.91
C GLY A 160 -3.35 2.22 -13.18
N PHE A 161 -2.66 3.34 -13.37
CA PHE A 161 -3.30 4.64 -13.55
C PHE A 161 -2.50 5.60 -14.42
N VAL A 162 -3.20 6.62 -14.92
CA VAL A 162 -2.65 7.76 -15.67
C VAL A 162 -2.97 9.04 -14.89
N THR A 163 -2.06 10.02 -14.93
CA THR A 163 -2.27 11.35 -14.35
C THR A 163 -2.13 12.45 -15.39
N PHE A 164 -3.02 13.45 -15.35
CA PHE A 164 -2.96 14.68 -16.12
C PHE A 164 -2.70 15.82 -15.15
N ASN A 165 -1.51 16.41 -15.24
CA ASN A 165 -0.93 17.21 -14.18
C ASN A 165 -0.93 18.71 -14.54
N ASN A 166 -0.88 19.58 -13.54
CA ASN A 166 -0.77 21.03 -13.71
C ASN A 166 -1.89 21.64 -14.58
N ILE A 167 -3.13 21.18 -14.38
CA ILE A 167 -4.32 21.67 -15.08
C ILE A 167 -4.63 23.09 -14.60
N GLY A 168 -4.75 24.03 -15.54
CA GLY A 168 -4.99 25.46 -15.27
C GLY A 168 -3.74 26.23 -14.84
N ALA A 169 -3.08 25.81 -13.77
CA ALA A 169 -1.83 26.39 -13.31
C ALA A 169 -0.92 25.34 -12.65
N TYR A 170 0.36 25.68 -12.46
CA TYR A 170 1.32 24.81 -11.80
C TYR A 170 0.80 24.39 -10.41
N ASN A 171 0.76 23.08 -10.16
CA ASN A 171 0.22 22.46 -8.95
C ASN A 171 -1.23 22.79 -8.58
N LEU A 172 -2.02 23.45 -9.43
CA LEU A 172 -3.40 23.80 -9.09
C LEU A 172 -4.30 22.56 -8.99
N ALA A 173 -4.27 21.74 -10.04
CA ALA A 173 -5.06 20.52 -10.13
C ALA A 173 -4.32 19.47 -10.97
N HIS A 174 -4.40 18.23 -10.50
CA HIS A 174 -3.90 17.03 -11.14
C HIS A 174 -5.03 16.00 -11.13
N LEU A 175 -5.40 15.50 -12.31
CA LEU A 175 -6.44 14.48 -12.48
C LEU A 175 -5.78 13.10 -12.56
N ARG A 176 -6.16 12.15 -11.73
CA ARG A 176 -5.71 10.75 -11.78
C ARG A 176 -6.89 9.84 -12.10
N VAL A 177 -6.69 8.90 -13.04
CA VAL A 177 -7.71 7.93 -13.47
C VAL A 177 -7.09 6.53 -13.50
N GLY A 178 -7.75 5.55 -12.87
CA GLY A 178 -7.33 4.15 -12.91
C GLY A 178 -7.49 3.44 -11.57
N LYS A 179 -6.67 2.42 -11.34
CA LYS A 179 -6.59 1.64 -10.10
C LYS A 179 -5.45 2.16 -9.22
N TYR A 180 -5.74 2.75 -8.06
CA TYR A 180 -4.76 3.41 -7.19
C TYR A 180 -5.15 3.37 -5.71
N ASP A 181 -4.19 3.57 -4.80
CA ASP A 181 -4.44 3.76 -3.36
C ASP A 181 -5.00 5.17 -3.09
N PRO A 182 -6.25 5.31 -2.59
CA PRO A 182 -6.84 6.60 -2.29
C PRO A 182 -6.12 7.36 -1.17
N SER A 183 -5.48 6.66 -0.21
CA SER A 183 -4.65 7.26 0.84
C SER A 183 -3.25 7.66 0.37
N THR A 184 -2.90 7.49 -0.91
CA THR A 184 -1.56 7.75 -1.47
C THR A 184 -0.94 9.07 -1.01
N TYR A 185 -1.75 10.12 -0.91
CA TYR A 185 -1.31 11.48 -0.58
C TYR A 185 -1.53 11.87 0.88
N SER A 186 -1.99 10.94 1.72
CA SER A 186 -2.14 11.12 3.15
C SER A 186 -0.79 11.20 3.87
N SER A 187 -0.78 11.68 5.12
CA SER A 187 0.39 11.67 6.01
C SER A 187 0.82 10.25 6.37
N TYR A 188 -0.12 9.30 6.33
CA TYR A 188 0.09 7.87 6.46
C TYR A 188 -0.59 7.16 5.29
N ALA A 189 0.19 6.65 4.33
CA ALA A 189 -0.30 5.98 3.13
C ALA A 189 -0.21 4.45 3.26
N THR A 190 -1.18 3.73 2.71
CA THR A 190 -1.25 2.26 2.77
C THR A 190 -0.12 1.60 1.97
N VAL A 191 0.16 2.04 0.74
CA VAL A 191 1.08 1.31 -0.18
C VAL A 191 2.59 1.48 0.06
N ARG A 192 3.01 2.08 1.19
CA ARG A 192 4.43 2.38 1.47
C ARG A 192 4.85 1.96 2.87
N GLN A 193 4.26 0.88 3.36
CA GLN A 193 4.66 0.26 4.62
C GLN A 193 5.88 -0.65 4.42
N GLN A 194 6.61 -0.91 5.51
CA GLN A 194 7.83 -1.72 5.49
C GLN A 194 7.59 -3.18 5.83
N LEU A 195 6.60 -3.46 6.67
CA LEU A 195 6.24 -4.81 7.04
C LEU A 195 5.47 -5.44 5.88
N GLY A 196 5.87 -6.64 5.48
CA GLY A 196 5.12 -7.44 4.52
C GLY A 196 3.82 -7.97 5.14
N ASP A 197 2.90 -8.34 4.27
CA ASP A 197 1.61 -8.91 4.66
C ASP A 197 1.81 -10.38 5.03
N VAL A 198 1.28 -10.78 6.17
CA VAL A 198 1.03 -12.21 6.44
C VAL A 198 -0.43 -12.46 6.10
N GLY A 199 -0.67 -13.17 5.00
CA GLY A 199 -2.01 -13.52 4.57
C GLY A 199 -2.81 -14.23 5.66
N GLU A 200 -4.13 -14.07 5.63
CA GLU A 200 -5.03 -14.87 6.45
C GLU A 200 -5.14 -16.30 5.89
N SER A 201 -5.65 -17.24 6.68
CA SER A 201 -5.96 -18.59 6.20
C SER A 201 -7.34 -19.03 6.65
N PHE A 202 -8.02 -19.77 5.77
CA PHE A 202 -9.38 -20.28 6.00
C PHE A 202 -9.41 -21.81 5.95
N ALA A 203 -10.34 -22.41 6.70
CA ALA A 203 -10.68 -23.82 6.58
C ALA A 203 -11.72 -23.99 5.47
N GLY A 204 -11.30 -24.59 4.35
CA GLY A 204 -12.17 -24.83 3.20
C GLY A 204 -12.53 -23.57 2.42
N GLY A 205 -13.56 -23.66 1.58
CA GLY A 205 -14.04 -22.53 0.77
C GLY A 205 -15.08 -21.68 1.50
N CYS A 206 -15.12 -20.39 1.17
CA CYS A 206 -16.14 -19.47 1.66
C CYS A 206 -17.44 -19.60 0.85
N VAL A 207 -18.57 -19.78 1.51
CA VAL A 207 -19.89 -19.72 0.87
C VAL A 207 -20.34 -18.25 0.83
N ALA A 208 -20.90 -17.82 -0.30
CA ALA A 208 -21.37 -16.45 -0.46
C ALA A 208 -22.39 -16.07 0.63
N PHE A 209 -22.21 -14.89 1.25
CA PHE A 209 -23.02 -14.42 2.37
C PHE A 209 -23.05 -15.37 3.58
N ALA A 210 -21.98 -16.12 3.83
CA ALA A 210 -21.81 -16.93 5.02
C ALA A 210 -20.46 -16.66 5.70
N PRO A 211 -20.34 -16.83 7.03
CA PRO A 211 -19.08 -16.70 7.73
C PRO A 211 -18.02 -17.65 7.16
N CYS A 212 -16.80 -17.13 6.90
CA CYS A 212 -15.66 -17.96 6.58
C CYS A 212 -14.98 -18.48 7.85
N ALA A 213 -14.66 -19.76 7.90
CA ALA A 213 -13.95 -20.37 9.02
C ALA A 213 -12.47 -19.95 9.02
N LEU A 214 -12.14 -18.82 9.62
CA LEU A 214 -10.78 -18.31 9.75
C LEU A 214 -9.94 -19.23 10.66
N THR A 215 -8.82 -19.72 10.14
CA THR A 215 -7.84 -20.51 10.90
C THR A 215 -6.64 -19.67 11.34
N ARG A 216 -6.32 -18.59 10.61
CA ARG A 216 -5.29 -17.60 10.99
C ARG A 216 -5.72 -16.21 10.57
N ALA A 217 -5.70 -15.28 11.53
CA ALA A 217 -5.84 -13.86 11.24
C ALA A 217 -4.68 -13.35 10.37
N GLY A 218 -5.01 -12.57 9.35
CA GLY A 218 -4.01 -11.87 8.55
C GLY A 218 -3.34 -10.76 9.36
N LEU A 219 -2.05 -10.56 9.13
CA LEU A 219 -1.30 -9.40 9.62
C LEU A 219 -0.93 -8.54 8.42
N ALA A 220 -1.84 -7.66 8.04
CA ALA A 220 -1.55 -6.62 7.07
C ALA A 220 -0.84 -5.43 7.75
N PRO A 221 0.05 -4.73 7.04
CA PRO A 221 0.73 -3.56 7.56
C PRO A 221 -0.18 -2.33 7.65
N SER A 222 -1.42 -2.43 7.20
CA SER A 222 -2.46 -1.41 7.22
C SER A 222 -3.43 -1.56 8.39
N ALA A 223 -2.97 -2.08 9.53
CA ALA A 223 -3.80 -2.42 10.67
C ALA A 223 -4.62 -1.25 11.25
N PHE A 224 -4.25 0.02 11.03
CA PHE A 224 -5.07 1.17 11.43
C PHE A 224 -6.44 1.26 10.74
N ALA A 225 -6.62 0.56 9.61
CA ALA A 225 -7.94 0.43 9.01
C ALA A 225 -8.84 -0.27 10.03
N THR A 226 -9.93 0.42 10.39
CA THR A 226 -10.90 -0.15 11.33
C THR A 226 -11.49 -1.45 10.74
N LYS A 227 -11.93 -2.33 11.63
CA LYS A 227 -12.26 -3.71 11.28
C LYS A 227 -13.75 -3.97 11.48
N PHE A 228 -14.35 -4.65 10.51
CA PHE A 228 -15.73 -5.13 10.61
C PHE A 228 -15.82 -6.61 10.30
N TYR A 229 -16.41 -7.37 11.22
CA TYR A 229 -16.79 -8.76 10.99
C TYR A 229 -18.18 -8.86 10.35
N GLY A 230 -18.36 -9.79 9.42
CA GLY A 230 -19.67 -10.08 8.81
C GLY A 230 -20.10 -9.11 7.70
N LEU A 231 -19.16 -8.38 7.10
CA LEU A 231 -19.40 -7.62 5.88
C LEU A 231 -19.01 -8.42 4.64
N TYR A 232 -19.72 -8.16 3.54
CA TYR A 232 -19.56 -8.83 2.27
C TYR A 232 -19.49 -7.80 1.14
N ASP A 233 -18.81 -8.15 0.05
CA ASP A 233 -18.87 -7.39 -1.19
C ASP A 233 -20.22 -7.64 -1.90
N ARG A 234 -20.43 -6.98 -3.05
CA ARG A 234 -21.68 -7.13 -3.82
C ARG A 234 -21.91 -8.53 -4.38
N SER A 235 -20.85 -9.32 -4.55
CA SER A 235 -20.88 -10.70 -5.04
C SER A 235 -21.10 -11.71 -3.90
N GLY A 236 -21.10 -11.26 -2.65
CA GLY A 236 -21.25 -12.09 -1.45
C GLY A 236 -19.93 -12.66 -0.93
N ASN A 237 -18.78 -12.22 -1.44
CA ASN A 237 -17.48 -12.59 -0.87
C ASN A 237 -17.29 -11.85 0.45
N VAL A 238 -16.69 -12.52 1.43
CA VAL A 238 -16.38 -11.88 2.72
C VAL A 238 -15.39 -10.75 2.50
N LEU A 239 -15.70 -9.57 3.04
CA LEU A 239 -14.74 -8.50 3.20
C LEU A 239 -13.91 -8.80 4.45
N SER A 240 -12.67 -9.21 4.25
CA SER A 240 -11.80 -9.55 5.37
C SER A 240 -11.61 -8.33 6.29
N PRO A 241 -11.82 -8.48 7.61
CA PRO A 241 -11.51 -7.43 8.59
C PRO A 241 -10.01 -7.16 8.71
N PHE A 242 -9.16 -8.02 8.14
CA PHE A 242 -7.71 -7.86 8.16
C PHE A 242 -7.18 -7.18 6.90
N ALA A 243 -7.98 -7.11 5.83
CA ALA A 243 -7.60 -6.48 4.58
C ALA A 243 -7.79 -4.95 4.61
N ALA A 244 -6.93 -4.26 3.87
CA ALA A 244 -7.05 -2.85 3.59
C ALA A 244 -8.35 -2.55 2.80
N SER A 245 -9.17 -1.61 3.25
CA SER A 245 -10.43 -1.23 2.59
C SER A 245 -10.69 0.29 2.62
N LEU A 246 -11.68 0.73 1.84
CA LEU A 246 -12.18 2.11 1.78
C LEU A 246 -11.06 3.10 1.41
N TYR A 247 -10.91 4.18 2.19
CA TYR A 247 -9.86 5.19 1.98
C TYR A 247 -8.45 4.63 2.16
N ASN A 248 -8.30 3.55 2.92
CA ASN A 248 -7.00 2.96 3.22
C ASN A 248 -6.77 1.66 2.45
N SER A 249 -7.54 1.42 1.39
CA SER A 249 -7.34 0.31 0.46
C SER A 249 -5.96 0.36 -0.20
N GLY A 250 -5.40 -0.82 -0.51
CA GLY A 250 -4.14 -0.92 -1.25
C GLY A 250 -4.28 -0.45 -2.71
N ALA A 251 -5.46 -0.61 -3.30
CA ALA A 251 -5.82 -0.03 -4.58
C ALA A 251 -7.32 -0.15 -4.88
N GLU A 252 -7.91 0.91 -5.42
CA GLU A 252 -9.31 0.97 -5.85
C GLU A 252 -9.41 1.59 -7.24
N VAL A 253 -10.43 1.18 -8.00
CA VAL A 253 -10.70 1.75 -9.32
C VAL A 253 -11.50 3.04 -9.18
N GLY A 254 -11.00 4.15 -9.72
CA GLY A 254 -11.68 5.42 -9.67
C GLY A 254 -11.00 6.58 -10.38
N ILE A 255 -11.42 7.78 -9.99
CA ILE A 255 -10.92 9.06 -10.48
C ILE A 255 -10.72 10.00 -9.28
N ASP A 256 -9.60 10.72 -9.23
CA ASP A 256 -9.40 11.79 -8.26
C ASP A 256 -8.78 13.05 -8.85
N ILE A 257 -9.06 14.18 -8.21
CA ILE A 257 -8.39 15.45 -8.45
C ILE A 257 -7.68 15.85 -7.16
N HIS A 258 -6.43 16.23 -7.28
CA HIS A 258 -5.63 16.75 -6.17
C HIS A 258 -4.76 17.93 -6.58
N GLY A 259 -4.32 18.74 -5.62
CA GLY A 259 -3.47 19.90 -5.91
C GLY A 259 -3.15 20.77 -4.70
N ARG A 260 -2.36 21.80 -4.93
CA ARG A 260 -1.79 22.74 -3.95
C ARG A 260 -2.11 24.19 -4.35
N PRO A 261 -3.38 24.60 -4.30
CA PRO A 261 -3.83 25.91 -4.78
C PRO A 261 -3.27 27.08 -3.97
N PHE A 262 -2.87 26.84 -2.71
CA PHE A 262 -2.40 27.87 -1.79
C PHE A 262 -0.88 27.80 -1.55
N GLY A 263 -0.15 27.11 -2.42
CA GLY A 263 1.29 26.90 -2.29
C GLY A 263 1.65 25.65 -1.48
N ASP A 264 2.93 25.54 -1.10
CA ASP A 264 3.49 24.27 -0.66
C ASP A 264 2.95 23.73 0.66
N TRP A 265 2.28 24.53 1.48
CA TRP A 265 1.83 24.13 2.81
C TRP A 265 0.48 23.41 2.80
N PHE A 266 -0.31 23.48 1.73
CA PHE A 266 -1.64 22.88 1.64
C PHE A 266 -1.76 21.93 0.45
N LEU A 267 -2.39 20.78 0.65
CA LEU A 267 -2.77 19.81 -0.36
C LEU A 267 -4.24 19.44 -0.16
N TYR A 268 -5.01 19.39 -1.25
CA TYR A 268 -6.33 18.77 -1.26
C TYR A 268 -6.34 17.56 -2.19
N GLN A 269 -7.26 16.63 -1.93
CA GLN A 269 -7.63 15.54 -2.82
C GLN A 269 -9.13 15.28 -2.68
N VAL A 270 -9.81 15.07 -3.80
CA VAL A 270 -11.21 14.63 -3.84
C VAL A 270 -11.32 13.56 -4.91
N GLY A 271 -11.97 12.44 -4.60
CA GLY A 271 -12.10 11.34 -5.55
C GLY A 271 -13.40 10.56 -5.43
N ILE A 272 -13.69 9.81 -6.49
CA ILE A 272 -14.82 8.92 -6.64
C ILE A 272 -14.26 7.53 -6.98
N LEU A 273 -14.72 6.51 -6.27
CA LEU A 273 -14.30 5.11 -6.42
C LEU A 273 -15.51 4.23 -6.73
N ASN A 274 -15.27 3.07 -7.36
CA ASN A 274 -16.36 2.20 -7.80
C ASN A 274 -17.17 1.58 -6.64
N GLY A 275 -16.48 1.28 -5.54
CA GLY A 275 -16.98 0.63 -4.34
C GLY A 275 -15.84 -0.13 -3.67
N ALA A 276 -16.00 -0.57 -2.42
CA ALA A 276 -14.95 -1.29 -1.71
C ALA A 276 -14.63 -2.64 -2.38
N ASN A 277 -13.37 -2.85 -2.77
CA ASN A 277 -12.88 -4.04 -3.49
C ASN A 277 -13.58 -4.32 -4.84
N GLU A 278 -14.06 -3.27 -5.52
CA GLU A 278 -14.73 -3.43 -6.81
C GLU A 278 -13.79 -3.25 -8.00
N GLY A 279 -13.91 -4.17 -8.96
CA GLY A 279 -13.23 -4.09 -10.25
C GLY A 279 -13.76 -2.97 -11.14
N PHE A 280 -13.23 -2.90 -12.36
CA PHE A 280 -13.73 -1.96 -13.37
C PHE A 280 -15.07 -2.43 -13.96
N GLY A 281 -16.06 -1.54 -14.05
CA GLY A 281 -17.37 -1.83 -14.64
C GLY A 281 -18.51 -1.07 -13.95
N ASP A 282 -19.65 -0.95 -14.63
CA ASP A 282 -20.84 -0.38 -14.01
C ASP A 282 -21.64 -1.45 -13.28
N SER A 283 -21.58 -1.39 -11.96
CA SER A 283 -22.35 -2.22 -11.04
C SER A 283 -23.81 -1.77 -10.88
N ASN A 284 -24.25 -0.68 -11.55
CA ASN A 284 -25.57 -0.04 -11.35
C ASN A 284 -25.86 0.31 -9.88
N LYS A 285 -24.81 0.66 -9.15
CA LYS A 285 -24.84 0.91 -7.71
C LYS A 285 -24.11 2.20 -7.36
N GLY A 286 -24.32 2.66 -6.13
CA GLY A 286 -23.68 3.85 -5.58
C GLY A 286 -22.16 3.79 -5.70
N LYS A 287 -21.56 4.92 -6.03
CA LYS A 287 -20.11 5.12 -6.04
C LYS A 287 -19.68 5.75 -4.72
N ASP A 288 -18.49 5.42 -4.29
CA ASP A 288 -17.93 5.91 -3.04
C ASP A 288 -17.21 7.23 -3.30
N ILE A 289 -17.37 8.19 -2.37
CA ILE A 289 -16.76 9.51 -2.49
C ILE A 289 -15.80 9.69 -1.33
N TYR A 290 -14.62 10.21 -1.58
CA TYR A 290 -13.67 10.52 -0.53
C TYR A 290 -13.04 11.90 -0.73
N GLY A 291 -12.57 12.47 0.37
CA GLY A 291 -11.85 13.73 0.38
C GLY A 291 -10.75 13.71 1.43
N MET A 292 -9.64 14.36 1.14
CA MET A 292 -8.54 14.54 2.08
C MET A 292 -7.94 15.94 1.93
N VAL A 293 -7.57 16.51 3.06
CA VAL A 293 -6.71 17.69 3.12
C VAL A 293 -5.47 17.37 3.94
N ARG A 294 -4.32 17.89 3.50
CA ARG A 294 -3.05 17.75 4.21
C ARG A 294 -2.36 19.10 4.35
N PHE A 295 -1.92 19.38 5.57
CA PHE A 295 -1.08 20.53 5.88
C PHE A 295 0.35 20.06 6.05
N ASP A 296 1.27 20.61 5.26
CA ASP A 296 2.69 20.31 5.32
C ASP A 296 3.44 21.48 5.99
N TYR A 297 4.27 21.15 6.96
CA TYR A 297 5.20 22.06 7.61
C TYR A 297 6.63 21.55 7.40
N ALA A 298 7.39 22.25 6.58
CA ALA A 298 8.81 21.92 6.40
C ALA A 298 9.59 23.22 6.16
N ARG A 299 10.15 23.75 7.25
CA ARG A 299 10.88 25.04 7.24
C ARG A 299 12.39 24.87 7.41
N SER A 300 12.89 23.66 7.65
CA SER A 300 14.32 23.40 7.80
C SER A 300 14.74 22.19 6.99
N GLN A 301 16.04 22.10 6.69
CA GLN A 301 16.61 20.96 5.94
C GLN A 301 16.49 19.63 6.69
N ASN A 302 16.30 19.67 8.02
CA ASN A 302 16.32 18.49 8.88
C ASN A 302 14.96 18.12 9.46
N PHE A 303 13.94 18.95 9.27
CA PHE A 303 12.62 18.73 9.87
C PHE A 303 11.50 18.96 8.88
N SER A 304 10.64 17.95 8.75
CA SER A 304 9.36 18.05 8.05
C SER A 304 8.28 17.40 8.89
N ALA A 305 7.09 17.99 8.94
CA ALA A 305 5.93 17.41 9.56
C ALA A 305 4.71 17.64 8.67
N ASN A 306 3.72 16.78 8.78
CA ASN A 306 2.44 16.99 8.15
C ASN A 306 1.31 16.31 8.90
N ILE A 307 0.11 16.83 8.70
CA ILE A 307 -1.12 16.28 9.24
C ILE A 307 -2.16 16.26 8.14
N SER A 308 -2.89 15.16 8.04
CA SER A 308 -3.98 14.95 7.09
C SER A 308 -5.26 14.64 7.83
N GLY A 309 -6.37 15.18 7.34
CA GLY A 309 -7.71 14.74 7.70
C GLY A 309 -8.42 14.23 6.46
N PHE A 310 -9.16 13.13 6.59
CA PHE A 310 -9.86 12.51 5.48
C PHE A 310 -11.26 12.05 5.85
N ILE A 311 -12.10 12.00 4.83
CA ILE A 311 -13.46 11.47 4.88
C ILE A 311 -13.65 10.49 3.73
N TYR A 312 -14.41 9.45 3.98
CA TYR A 312 -14.84 8.45 3.02
C TYR A 312 -16.31 8.15 3.24
N HIS A 313 -17.11 8.38 2.21
CA HIS A 313 -18.52 8.18 2.22
C HIS A 313 -18.89 7.02 1.30
N GLY A 314 -19.08 5.84 1.91
CA GLY A 314 -19.61 4.67 1.23
C GLY A 314 -21.07 4.80 0.85
N ASN A 315 -21.44 4.34 -0.34
CA ASN A 315 -22.82 4.31 -0.81
C ASN A 315 -23.21 2.93 -1.33
N SER A 316 -23.89 2.14 -0.49
CA SER A 316 -24.23 0.74 -0.78
C SER A 316 -22.99 -0.05 -1.22
N ASN A 317 -21.89 0.14 -0.48
CA ASN A 317 -20.56 -0.35 -0.79
C ASN A 317 -20.14 -1.60 0.01
N ALA A 318 -21.01 -2.05 0.90
CA ALA A 318 -20.91 -3.35 1.54
C ALA A 318 -22.30 -3.96 1.69
N LYS A 319 -22.33 -5.27 1.90
CA LYS A 319 -23.51 -6.05 2.23
C LYS A 319 -23.32 -6.72 3.57
N VAL A 320 -24.45 -7.11 4.16
CA VAL A 320 -24.51 -7.97 5.35
C VAL A 320 -25.06 -9.35 4.98
N GLN A 321 -25.12 -10.28 5.93
CA GLN A 321 -25.57 -11.65 5.70
C GLN A 321 -26.98 -11.75 5.11
N THR A 322 -27.87 -10.78 5.41
CA THR A 322 -29.22 -10.68 4.82
C THR A 322 -29.23 -10.21 3.37
N GLN A 323 -28.05 -10.01 2.77
CA GLN A 323 -27.82 -9.52 1.40
C GLN A 323 -28.25 -8.07 1.15
N GLU A 324 -28.75 -7.38 2.17
CA GLU A 324 -29.12 -5.98 2.09
C GLU A 324 -27.87 -5.09 2.02
N ASP A 325 -27.98 -4.00 1.26
CA ASP A 325 -26.90 -3.04 1.09
C ASP A 325 -26.79 -2.14 2.34
N VAL A 326 -25.57 -2.01 2.87
CA VAL A 326 -25.23 -1.06 3.93
C VAL A 326 -24.27 0.00 3.43
N ASN A 327 -24.22 1.13 4.13
CA ASN A 327 -23.29 2.20 3.83
C ASN A 327 -22.13 2.14 4.83
N TRP A 328 -20.92 1.86 4.36
CA TRP A 328 -19.72 1.83 5.18
C TRP A 328 -18.92 3.12 5.00
N HIS A 329 -18.97 3.97 6.04
CA HIS A 329 -18.28 5.26 6.08
C HIS A 329 -17.02 5.17 6.93
N ARG A 330 -16.02 6.00 6.61
CA ARG A 330 -14.79 6.17 7.39
C ARG A 330 -14.38 7.62 7.49
N TRP A 331 -13.89 8.03 8.65
CA TRP A 331 -13.25 9.32 8.89
C TRP A 331 -11.94 9.09 9.62
N GLY A 332 -10.96 9.96 9.40
CA GLY A 332 -9.73 9.81 10.13
C GLY A 332 -8.76 10.97 10.02
N LEU A 333 -7.73 10.84 10.86
CA LEU A 333 -6.60 11.74 10.92
C LEU A 333 -5.33 10.92 10.76
N SER A 334 -4.33 11.50 10.12
CA SER A 334 -2.98 10.95 10.17
C SER A 334 -1.97 12.06 10.29
N ALA A 335 -0.84 11.78 10.92
CA ALA A 335 0.24 12.72 11.09
C ALA A 335 1.58 12.04 10.92
N ARG A 336 2.57 12.80 10.49
CA ARG A 336 3.96 12.37 10.39
C ARG A 336 4.89 13.52 10.75
N ALA A 337 5.96 13.22 11.46
CA ALA A 337 7.07 14.12 11.71
C ALA A 337 8.38 13.39 11.48
N THR A 338 9.21 13.93 10.60
CA THR A 338 10.54 13.44 10.27
C THR A 338 11.56 14.44 10.78
N TYR A 339 12.48 13.99 11.64
CA TYR A 339 13.65 14.73 12.06
C TYR A 339 14.92 13.95 11.72
N LYS A 340 15.69 14.45 10.74
CA LYS A 340 16.87 13.78 10.18
C LYS A 340 16.54 12.33 9.78
N MET A 341 17.06 11.37 10.52
CA MET A 341 17.01 9.92 10.29
C MET A 341 15.87 9.24 11.07
N VAL A 342 15.07 10.02 11.80
CA VAL A 342 13.96 9.53 12.63
C VAL A 342 12.64 9.99 12.02
N ASP A 343 11.74 9.05 11.75
CA ASP A 343 10.38 9.30 11.29
C ASP A 343 9.40 8.78 12.35
N VAL A 344 8.45 9.60 12.76
CA VAL A 344 7.36 9.20 13.66
C VAL A 344 6.06 9.48 12.95
N TYR A 345 5.14 8.54 12.96
CA TYR A 345 3.87 8.64 12.26
C TYR A 345 2.75 7.97 13.02
N ALA A 346 1.54 8.47 12.83
CA ALA A 346 0.35 7.93 13.43
C ALA A 346 -0.86 8.09 12.51
N ALA A 347 -1.82 7.19 12.66
CA ALA A 347 -3.12 7.28 12.00
C ALA A 347 -4.21 6.83 12.97
N TYR A 348 -5.33 7.53 12.94
CA TYR A 348 -6.54 7.18 13.67
C TYR A 348 -7.73 7.21 12.72
N ALA A 349 -8.55 6.19 12.76
CA ALA A 349 -9.74 6.07 11.94
C ALA A 349 -10.94 5.64 12.79
N VAL A 350 -12.12 6.12 12.39
CA VAL A 350 -13.41 5.73 12.91
C VAL A 350 -14.29 5.38 11.73
N ASP A 351 -15.00 4.26 11.83
CA ASP A 351 -15.95 3.84 10.84
C ASP A 351 -17.34 3.70 11.42
N LYS A 352 -18.31 3.83 10.53
CA LYS A 352 -19.71 3.66 10.86
C LYS A 352 -20.45 2.96 9.73
N ILE A 353 -21.22 1.94 10.10
CA ILE A 353 -22.21 1.30 9.25
C ILE A 353 -23.55 2.00 9.43
N ASN A 354 -24.08 2.52 8.33
CA ASN A 354 -25.41 3.10 8.25
C ASN A 354 -26.31 2.20 7.39
N LYS A 355 -27.63 2.44 7.47
CA LYS A 355 -28.68 1.63 6.80
C LYS A 355 -28.67 0.15 7.25
N THR A 356 -28.30 -0.10 8.51
CA THR A 356 -28.37 -1.44 9.08
C THR A 356 -29.81 -1.97 9.02
N PRO A 357 -30.03 -3.16 8.44
CA PRO A 357 -31.36 -3.77 8.40
C PRO A 357 -31.95 -3.97 9.78
N ALA A 358 -33.28 -3.87 9.89
CA ALA A 358 -33.99 -4.10 11.14
C ALA A 358 -33.72 -5.52 11.71
N ALA A 359 -33.51 -6.51 10.84
CA ALA A 359 -33.18 -7.88 11.22
C ALA A 359 -31.83 -8.01 11.96
N LEU A 360 -30.94 -7.04 11.82
CA LEU A 360 -29.62 -7.03 12.49
C LEU A 360 -29.54 -6.02 13.63
N SER A 361 -30.66 -5.40 14.00
CA SER A 361 -30.72 -4.45 15.11
C SER A 361 -30.32 -5.12 16.42
N GLY A 362 -29.25 -4.63 17.05
CA GLY A 362 -28.70 -5.20 18.29
C GLY A 362 -27.85 -6.45 18.09
N LEU A 363 -27.69 -6.93 16.85
CA LEU A 363 -26.80 -8.04 16.49
C LEU A 363 -25.53 -7.56 15.77
N LEU A 364 -25.56 -6.35 15.21
CA LEU A 364 -24.44 -5.71 14.53
C LEU A 364 -23.95 -4.51 15.34
N ASP A 365 -22.70 -4.54 15.83
CA ASP A 365 -21.99 -3.32 16.22
C ASP A 365 -21.67 -2.53 14.95
N SER A 366 -22.27 -1.35 14.84
CA SER A 366 -22.14 -0.49 13.67
C SER A 366 -20.92 0.43 13.70
N THR A 367 -20.09 0.37 14.74
CA THR A 367 -18.94 1.26 14.92
C THR A 367 -17.64 0.48 15.05
N ALA A 368 -16.57 1.05 14.51
CA ALA A 368 -15.22 0.50 14.67
C ALA A 368 -14.21 1.65 14.76
N THR A 369 -13.12 1.44 15.49
CA THR A 369 -12.00 2.39 15.55
C THR A 369 -10.66 1.69 15.38
N GLY A 370 -9.67 2.45 14.93
CA GLY A 370 -8.32 1.94 14.70
C GLY A 370 -7.30 3.03 14.95
N LEU A 371 -6.25 2.69 15.67
CA LEU A 371 -5.10 3.54 15.97
C LEU A 371 -3.83 2.79 15.58
N THR A 372 -2.96 3.46 14.84
CA THR A 372 -1.57 3.03 14.65
C THR A 372 -0.64 4.15 15.01
N ILE A 373 0.45 3.80 15.70
CA ILE A 373 1.59 4.66 15.95
C ILE A 373 2.84 3.88 15.55
N GLY A 374 3.71 4.49 14.77
CA GLY A 374 4.98 3.89 14.39
C GLY A 374 6.12 4.88 14.41
N ALA A 375 7.33 4.34 14.56
CA ALA A 375 8.56 5.10 14.51
C ALA A 375 9.65 4.29 13.81
N ASP A 376 10.34 4.94 12.89
CA ASP A 376 11.45 4.38 12.13
C ASP A 376 12.71 5.23 12.38
N ALA A 377 13.83 4.58 12.66
CA ALA A 377 15.11 5.25 12.91
C ALA A 377 16.24 4.53 12.18
N TYR A 378 16.94 5.26 11.30
CA TYR A 378 18.19 4.75 10.75
C TYR A 378 19.31 4.89 11.78
N VAL A 379 19.85 3.75 12.20
CA VAL A 379 21.01 3.68 13.10
C VAL A 379 22.33 3.65 12.31
N THR A 380 22.29 3.20 11.05
CA THR A 380 23.38 3.31 10.07
C THR A 380 22.79 3.65 8.69
N ASP A 381 23.64 3.79 7.67
CA ASP A 381 23.22 3.93 6.27
C ASP A 381 22.56 2.66 5.69
N ARG A 382 22.66 1.52 6.40
CA ARG A 382 22.16 0.21 5.96
C ARG A 382 21.20 -0.45 6.95
N THR A 383 21.03 0.11 8.15
CA THR A 383 20.24 -0.50 9.22
C THR A 383 19.16 0.47 9.68
N LEU A 384 17.92 0.04 9.51
CA LEU A 384 16.73 0.72 10.00
C LEU A 384 16.12 -0.08 11.14
N LEU A 385 15.82 0.59 12.25
CA LEU A 385 14.98 0.07 13.31
C LEU A 385 13.57 0.62 13.15
N SER A 386 12.56 -0.24 13.19
CA SER A 386 11.15 0.15 13.10
C SER A 386 10.38 -0.45 14.28
N VAL A 387 9.49 0.33 14.86
CA VAL A 387 8.51 -0.13 15.86
C VAL A 387 7.14 0.37 15.44
N ARG A 388 6.13 -0.49 15.61
CA ARG A 388 4.74 -0.15 15.38
C ARG A 388 3.87 -0.70 16.49
N TYR A 389 2.90 0.10 16.91
CA TYR A 389 1.83 -0.27 17.81
C TYR A 389 0.50 -0.03 17.10
N ASP A 390 -0.35 -1.05 17.13
CA ASP A 390 -1.69 -1.02 16.55
C ASP A 390 -2.71 -1.33 17.67
N ASN A 391 -3.76 -0.53 17.76
CA ASN A 391 -4.91 -0.79 18.64
C ASN A 391 -6.19 -0.66 17.82
N LEU A 392 -7.06 -1.65 17.96
CA LEU A 392 -8.24 -1.81 17.12
C LEU A 392 -9.41 -2.17 17.99
N ASP A 393 -10.50 -1.42 17.82
CA ASP A 393 -11.81 -1.74 18.37
C ASP A 393 -12.72 -2.09 17.19
N ALA A 394 -12.99 -3.38 17.03
CA ALA A 394 -13.66 -3.88 15.85
C ALA A 394 -15.17 -3.84 16.02
N GLY A 395 -15.87 -3.43 14.96
CA GLY A 395 -17.32 -3.58 14.85
C GLY A 395 -17.67 -4.88 14.13
N GLY A 396 -18.96 -5.02 13.83
CA GLY A 396 -19.48 -6.15 13.05
C GLY A 396 -20.47 -7.00 13.82
N MET A 397 -20.70 -8.21 13.29
CA MET A 397 -21.62 -9.18 13.91
C MET A 397 -21.10 -9.58 15.29
N LEU A 398 -22.00 -9.59 16.28
CA LEU A 398 -21.68 -9.85 17.68
C LEU A 398 -21.66 -11.34 18.05
N ASP A 399 -22.15 -12.20 17.16
CA ASP A 399 -22.34 -13.65 17.35
C ASP A 399 -21.27 -14.54 16.71
#